data_AF-A0A7S4RGC0-F1
#
_entry.id   AF-A0A7S4RGC0-F1
#
_cell.length_a   1.000
_cell.length_b   1.000
_cell.length_c   1.000
_cell.angle_alpha   90.00
_cell.angle_beta   90.00
_cell.angle_gamma   90.00
#
_symmetry.space_group_name_H-M   'P 1'
#
loop_
_entity.id
_entity.type
_entity.pdbx_description
1 polymer ?
#
loop_
_entity_poly.entity_id
_entity_poly.type
_entity_poly.pdbx_seq_one_letter_code
_entity_poly.pdbx_strand_id
1 'polypeptide(L)'
;DSLLHCYQVGMQTGDIENAMLSAYVYLSKSFIFGRSLAELKREADSFMKQMINYKQMLTKDLTLAIRHAILSLGDDPSLVMCQNIKQKDLLQRATENNNVVLRSVIYFFSGFEAYIFGEYETAANIVQRRKEMEKQMSRKIIENGMTDFFDGLIFIAMAHKTNDIKWSVEASNAASKLEHYVQNGIIGSDHKLLLLQSEFEKDSADAINKYESAIDLAKKNEFVHEQAVACERAADFLLRNGDERAAHYYGKAHNLYLQWGAQRKADHLIKSIPF
;
A
#
# COMPACT_ATOMS: atom_id res chain seq x y z
N ASP A 1 -9.82 -10.33 -17.24
CA ASP A 1 -9.52 -10.53 -15.81
C ASP A 1 -10.44 -11.60 -15.24
N SER A 2 -9.89 -12.66 -14.65
CA SER A 2 -10.66 -13.81 -14.13
C SER A 2 -11.67 -13.41 -13.04
N LEU A 3 -11.34 -12.41 -12.21
CA LEU A 3 -12.22 -11.97 -11.11
C LEU A 3 -13.44 -11.19 -11.60
N LEU A 4 -13.28 -10.37 -12.64
CA LEU A 4 -14.41 -9.71 -13.29
C LEU A 4 -15.33 -10.72 -13.98
N HIS A 5 -14.78 -11.79 -14.54
CA HIS A 5 -15.57 -12.88 -15.10
C HIS A 5 -16.37 -13.59 -14.01
N CYS A 6 -15.76 -13.93 -12.87
CA CYS A 6 -16.48 -14.48 -11.71
C CYS A 6 -17.60 -13.55 -11.23
N TYR A 7 -17.35 -12.25 -11.16
CA TYR A 7 -18.38 -11.26 -10.87
C TYR A 7 -19.53 -11.31 -11.87
N GLN A 8 -19.24 -11.30 -13.18
CA GLN A 8 -20.26 -11.36 -14.23
C GLN A 8 -21.10 -12.64 -14.17
N VAL A 9 -20.45 -13.79 -14.00
CA VAL A 9 -21.14 -15.08 -13.87
C VAL A 9 -22.03 -15.10 -12.64
N GLY A 10 -21.52 -14.66 -11.47
CA GLY A 10 -22.33 -14.59 -10.24
C GLY A 10 -23.55 -13.66 -10.38
N MET A 11 -23.40 -12.53 -11.08
CA MET A 11 -24.52 -11.64 -11.40
C MET A 11 -25.57 -12.30 -12.30
N GLN A 12 -25.15 -13.13 -13.25
CA GLN A 12 -26.06 -13.84 -14.18
C GLN A 12 -26.77 -15.03 -13.52
N THR A 13 -26.08 -15.74 -12.63
CA THR A 13 -26.62 -16.94 -11.96
C THR A 13 -27.40 -16.62 -10.68
N GLY A 14 -27.37 -15.36 -10.23
CA GLY A 14 -28.00 -14.93 -8.99
C GLY A 14 -27.16 -15.19 -7.73
N ASP A 15 -25.90 -15.62 -7.89
CA ASP A 15 -24.94 -15.75 -6.79
C ASP A 15 -24.31 -14.39 -6.45
N ILE A 16 -25.14 -13.55 -5.84
CA ILE A 16 -24.83 -12.14 -5.56
C ILE A 16 -23.70 -11.99 -4.53
N GLU A 17 -23.61 -12.90 -3.55
CA GLU A 17 -22.57 -12.85 -2.52
C GLU A 17 -21.19 -13.06 -3.15
N ASN A 18 -21.02 -14.13 -3.95
CA ASN A 18 -19.76 -14.38 -4.64
C ASN A 18 -19.45 -13.34 -5.71
N ALA A 19 -20.48 -12.78 -6.37
CA ALA A 19 -20.28 -11.67 -7.28
C ALA A 19 -19.67 -10.45 -6.57
N MET A 20 -20.27 -10.00 -5.46
CA MET A 20 -19.77 -8.83 -4.72
C MET A 20 -18.41 -9.08 -4.06
N LEU A 21 -18.15 -10.31 -3.60
CA LEU A 21 -16.83 -10.70 -3.11
C LEU A 21 -15.78 -10.62 -4.23
N SER A 22 -16.10 -11.14 -5.42
CA SER A 22 -15.19 -11.11 -6.58
C SER A 22 -14.87 -9.67 -7.01
N ALA A 23 -15.87 -8.77 -6.99
CA ALA A 23 -15.69 -7.35 -7.26
C ALA A 23 -14.75 -6.69 -6.24
N TYR A 24 -14.92 -6.96 -4.95
CA TYR A 24 -14.02 -6.46 -3.91
C TYR A 24 -12.58 -6.96 -4.11
N VAL A 25 -12.40 -8.27 -4.32
CA VAL A 25 -11.06 -8.86 -4.51
C VAL A 25 -10.39 -8.29 -5.77
N TYR A 26 -11.15 -8.06 -6.84
CA TYR A 26 -10.67 -7.40 -8.04
C TYR A 26 -10.15 -5.98 -7.76
N LEU A 27 -10.91 -5.16 -7.03
CA LEU A 27 -10.48 -3.81 -6.65
C LEU A 27 -9.22 -3.85 -5.77
N SER A 28 -9.20 -4.74 -4.78
CA SER A 28 -8.06 -4.91 -3.89
C SER A 28 -6.79 -5.27 -4.65
N LYS A 29 -6.87 -6.27 -5.54
CA LYS A 29 -5.74 -6.66 -6.40
C LYS A 29 -5.33 -5.54 -7.35
N SER A 30 -6.28 -4.88 -7.98
CA SER A 30 -5.99 -3.79 -8.90
C SER A 30 -5.24 -2.63 -8.22
N PHE A 31 -5.57 -2.33 -6.96
CA PHE A 31 -4.79 -1.39 -6.15
C PHE A 31 -3.38 -1.92 -5.87
N ILE A 32 -3.23 -3.19 -5.46
CA ILE A 32 -1.93 -3.84 -5.19
C ILE A 32 -1.03 -3.84 -6.43
N PHE A 33 -1.59 -3.97 -7.63
CA PHE A 33 -0.84 -3.92 -8.88
C PHE A 33 -0.63 -2.49 -9.41
N GLY A 34 -1.07 -1.46 -8.69
CA GLY A 34 -0.82 -0.08 -9.08
C GLY A 34 -1.63 0.42 -10.27
N ARG A 35 -2.83 -0.15 -10.53
CA ARG A 35 -3.71 0.40 -11.56
C ARG A 35 -4.07 1.86 -11.26
N SER A 36 -4.44 2.59 -12.31
CA SER A 36 -4.83 3.99 -12.24
C SER A 36 -5.85 4.23 -11.13
N LEU A 37 -5.53 5.14 -10.20
CA LEU A 37 -6.41 5.50 -9.10
C LEU A 37 -7.74 6.09 -9.59
N ALA A 38 -7.73 6.81 -10.72
CA ALA A 38 -8.94 7.36 -11.33
C ALA A 38 -9.88 6.26 -11.85
N GLU A 39 -9.33 5.23 -12.49
CA GLU A 39 -10.10 4.06 -12.93
C GLU A 39 -10.69 3.30 -11.74
N LEU A 40 -9.84 3.01 -10.74
CA LEU A 40 -10.25 2.29 -9.55
C LEU A 40 -11.33 3.04 -8.76
N LYS A 41 -11.25 4.36 -8.70
CA LYS A 41 -12.31 5.18 -8.09
C LYS A 41 -13.64 4.97 -8.79
N ARG A 42 -13.68 5.03 -10.13
CA ARG A 42 -14.92 4.85 -10.91
C ARG A 42 -15.50 3.44 -10.72
N GLU A 43 -14.64 2.42 -10.76
CA GLU A 43 -15.02 1.02 -10.55
C GLU A 43 -15.55 0.82 -9.12
N ALA A 44 -14.86 1.33 -8.10
CA ALA A 44 -15.29 1.27 -6.70
C ALA A 44 -16.64 1.98 -6.48
N ASP A 45 -16.83 3.19 -7.04
CA ASP A 45 -18.10 3.92 -6.97
C ASP A 45 -19.25 3.12 -7.61
N SER A 46 -18.99 2.43 -8.72
CA SER A 46 -19.98 1.57 -9.39
C SER A 46 -20.33 0.31 -8.58
N PHE A 47 -19.32 -0.44 -8.14
CA PHE A 47 -19.52 -1.66 -7.36
C PHE A 47 -20.20 -1.35 -6.03
N MET A 48 -19.83 -0.26 -5.34
CA MET A 48 -20.49 0.14 -4.10
C MET A 48 -21.99 0.41 -4.27
N LYS A 49 -22.41 1.06 -5.37
CA LYS A 49 -23.83 1.27 -5.66
C LYS A 49 -24.57 -0.05 -5.77
N GLN A 50 -23.97 -1.04 -6.44
CA GLN A 50 -24.55 -2.37 -6.56
C GLN A 50 -24.59 -3.10 -5.21
N MET A 51 -23.50 -3.07 -4.45
CA MET A 51 -23.44 -3.69 -3.12
C MET A 51 -24.52 -3.11 -2.19
N ILE A 52 -24.81 -1.81 -2.27
CA ILE A 52 -25.92 -1.19 -1.53
C ILE A 52 -27.27 -1.73 -2.02
N ASN A 53 -27.52 -1.74 -3.34
CA ASN A 53 -28.78 -2.23 -3.91
C ASN A 53 -29.08 -3.68 -3.52
N TYR A 54 -28.04 -4.53 -3.48
CA TYR A 54 -28.14 -5.94 -3.11
C TYR A 54 -27.91 -6.22 -1.62
N LYS A 55 -27.82 -5.17 -0.77
CA LYS A 55 -27.66 -5.26 0.69
C LYS A 55 -26.40 -6.01 1.15
N GLN A 56 -25.34 -6.02 0.34
CA GLN A 56 -24.05 -6.64 0.63
C GLN A 56 -23.16 -5.68 1.44
N MET A 57 -23.48 -5.52 2.73
CA MET A 57 -22.90 -4.47 3.58
C MET A 57 -21.42 -4.68 3.92
N LEU A 58 -20.99 -5.91 4.11
CA LEU A 58 -19.58 -6.21 4.44
C LEU A 58 -18.65 -5.87 3.26
N THR A 59 -18.96 -6.36 2.06
CA THR A 59 -18.16 -6.07 0.85
C THR A 59 -18.22 -4.59 0.49
N LYS A 60 -19.35 -3.91 0.74
CA LYS A 60 -19.45 -2.45 0.64
C LYS A 60 -18.50 -1.73 1.61
N ASP A 61 -18.42 -2.18 2.86
CA ASP A 61 -17.58 -1.55 3.89
C ASP A 61 -16.09 -1.83 3.63
N LEU A 62 -15.73 -3.02 3.15
CA LEU A 62 -14.38 -3.34 2.67
C LEU A 62 -13.98 -2.49 1.45
N THR A 63 -14.89 -2.33 0.49
CA THR A 63 -14.66 -1.49 -0.69
C THR A 63 -14.53 -0.01 -0.32
N LEU A 64 -15.26 0.44 0.71
CA LEU A 64 -15.15 1.79 1.22
C LEU A 64 -13.76 2.09 1.80
N ALA A 65 -13.08 1.11 2.41
CA ALA A 65 -11.71 1.27 2.89
C ALA A 65 -10.71 1.47 1.73
N ILE A 66 -10.83 0.71 0.64
CA ILE A 66 -10.00 0.91 -0.58
C ILE A 66 -10.26 2.29 -1.18
N ARG A 67 -11.55 2.65 -1.31
CA ARG A 67 -11.96 3.95 -1.85
C ARG A 67 -11.45 5.12 -1.03
N HIS A 68 -11.38 4.98 0.30
CA HIS A 68 -10.75 5.97 1.17
C HIS A 68 -9.28 6.18 0.79
N ALA A 69 -8.48 5.11 0.67
CA ALA A 69 -7.07 5.22 0.28
C ALA A 69 -6.87 5.85 -1.12
N ILE A 70 -7.75 5.51 -2.07
CA ILE A 70 -7.74 6.13 -3.41
C ILE A 70 -7.98 7.65 -3.31
N LEU A 71 -8.98 8.05 -2.53
CA LEU A 71 -9.34 9.46 -2.36
C LEU A 71 -8.31 10.23 -1.53
N SER A 72 -7.64 9.57 -0.59
CA SER A 72 -6.59 10.22 0.18
C SER A 72 -5.38 10.55 -0.70
N LEU A 73 -5.01 9.70 -1.65
CA LEU A 73 -3.94 10.01 -2.58
C LEU A 73 -4.32 11.03 -3.69
N GLY A 74 -5.62 11.22 -3.92
CA GLY A 74 -6.17 12.07 -4.98
C GLY A 74 -6.03 13.58 -4.75
N ASP A 75 -6.65 14.38 -5.60
CA ASP A 75 -6.43 15.82 -5.78
C ASP A 75 -7.37 16.75 -5.00
N ASP A 76 -8.39 16.23 -4.30
CA ASP A 76 -9.41 17.06 -3.61
C ASP A 76 -9.29 17.02 -2.06
N PRO A 77 -8.75 18.07 -1.42
CA PRO A 77 -8.58 18.14 0.04
C PRO A 77 -9.90 18.12 0.83
N SER A 78 -10.99 18.62 0.25
CA SER A 78 -12.30 18.66 0.92
C SER A 78 -12.89 17.26 1.07
N LEU A 79 -12.67 16.41 0.06
CA LEU A 79 -13.07 15.01 0.10
C LEU A 79 -12.26 14.23 1.15
N VAL A 80 -10.97 14.52 1.31
CA VAL A 80 -10.08 13.87 2.28
C VAL A 80 -10.62 13.98 3.71
N MET A 81 -10.94 15.20 4.16
CA MET A 81 -11.40 15.40 5.54
C MET A 81 -12.70 14.63 5.82
N CYS A 82 -13.65 14.69 4.88
CA CYS A 82 -14.88 13.92 4.97
C CYS A 82 -14.62 12.40 5.00
N GLN A 83 -13.68 11.92 4.18
CA GLN A 83 -13.31 10.51 4.17
C GLN A 83 -12.66 10.07 5.49
N ASN A 84 -11.80 10.90 6.08
CA ASN A 84 -11.14 10.58 7.36
C ASN A 84 -12.15 10.41 8.51
N ILE A 85 -13.18 11.24 8.56
CA ILE A 85 -14.29 11.07 9.52
C ILE A 85 -14.98 9.72 9.27
N LYS A 86 -15.36 9.44 8.03
CA LYS A 86 -16.04 8.19 7.65
C LYS A 86 -15.20 6.94 7.95
N GLN A 87 -13.87 7.01 7.79
CA GLN A 87 -12.98 5.88 8.10
C GLN A 87 -12.87 5.65 9.61
N LYS A 88 -12.82 6.71 10.42
CA LYS A 88 -12.87 6.59 11.89
C LYS A 88 -14.17 5.93 12.36
N ASP A 89 -15.31 6.39 11.82
CA ASP A 89 -16.62 5.79 12.13
C ASP A 89 -16.67 4.32 11.69
N LEU A 90 -16.10 4.00 10.52
CA LEU A 90 -16.02 2.63 10.01
C LEU A 90 -15.16 1.74 10.91
N LEU A 91 -14.00 2.23 11.36
CA LEU A 91 -13.11 1.50 12.26
C LEU A 91 -13.76 1.27 13.64
N GLN A 92 -14.47 2.28 14.16
CA GLN A 92 -15.21 2.17 15.41
C GLN A 92 -16.27 1.08 15.31
N ARG A 93 -17.14 1.14 14.28
CA ARG A 93 -18.17 0.10 14.05
C ARG A 93 -17.55 -1.29 13.86
N ALA A 94 -16.42 -1.38 13.16
CA ALA A 94 -15.73 -2.65 12.97
C ALA A 94 -15.17 -3.21 14.29
N THR A 95 -14.76 -2.33 15.21
CA THR A 95 -14.29 -2.70 16.55
C THR A 95 -15.45 -3.17 17.43
N GLU A 96 -16.54 -2.42 17.47
CA GLU A 96 -17.76 -2.76 18.24
C GLU A 96 -18.35 -4.11 17.83
N ASN A 97 -18.31 -4.41 16.52
CA ASN A 97 -18.84 -5.67 15.98
C ASN A 97 -17.80 -6.81 15.89
N ASN A 98 -16.60 -6.61 16.46
CA ASN A 98 -15.48 -7.56 16.36
C ASN A 98 -15.19 -8.04 14.93
N ASN A 99 -15.35 -7.17 13.93
CA ASN A 99 -15.10 -7.47 12.53
C ASN A 99 -13.60 -7.32 12.22
N VAL A 100 -12.85 -8.39 12.50
CA VAL A 100 -11.39 -8.38 12.40
C VAL A 100 -10.89 -8.21 10.96
N VAL A 101 -11.62 -8.76 9.97
CA VAL A 101 -11.27 -8.63 8.55
C VAL A 101 -11.33 -7.16 8.12
N LEU A 102 -12.42 -6.46 8.43
CA LEU A 102 -12.57 -5.05 8.09
C LEU A 102 -11.53 -4.18 8.82
N ARG A 103 -11.25 -4.47 10.10
CA ARG A 103 -10.21 -3.77 10.86
C ARG A 103 -8.82 -3.95 10.24
N SER A 104 -8.47 -5.16 9.83
CA SER A 104 -7.17 -5.45 9.20
C SER A 104 -7.02 -4.69 7.88
N VAL A 105 -8.06 -4.67 7.04
CA VAL A 105 -8.07 -3.90 5.79
C VAL A 105 -7.93 -2.39 6.03
N ILE A 106 -8.66 -1.84 7.00
CA ILE A 106 -8.54 -0.41 7.36
C ILE A 106 -7.12 -0.10 7.84
N TYR A 107 -6.57 -0.90 8.75
CA TYR A 107 -5.22 -0.67 9.26
C TYR A 107 -4.15 -0.79 8.18
N PHE A 108 -4.28 -1.73 7.24
CA PHE A 108 -3.36 -1.82 6.11
C PHE A 108 -3.36 -0.52 5.31
N PHE A 109 -4.52 -0.04 4.88
CA PHE A 109 -4.61 1.19 4.08
C PHE A 109 -4.18 2.44 4.86
N SER A 110 -4.54 2.57 6.14
CA SER A 110 -4.11 3.69 6.97
C SER A 110 -2.61 3.68 7.24
N GLY A 111 -2.00 2.50 7.44
CA GLY A 111 -0.55 2.36 7.62
C GLY A 111 0.21 2.67 6.34
N PHE A 112 -0.28 2.17 5.21
CA PHE A 112 0.23 2.50 3.88
C PHE A 112 0.16 4.02 3.61
N GLU A 113 -0.99 4.66 3.86
CA GLU A 113 -1.14 6.11 3.67
C GLU A 113 -0.14 6.88 4.55
N ALA A 114 -0.09 6.58 5.85
CA ALA A 114 0.83 7.23 6.76
C ALA A 114 2.29 7.08 6.30
N TYR A 115 2.70 5.90 5.82
CA TYR A 115 4.03 5.69 5.26
C TYR A 115 4.29 6.55 4.03
N ILE A 116 3.35 6.55 3.06
CA ILE A 116 3.48 7.31 1.81
C ILE A 116 3.65 8.82 2.08
N PHE A 117 3.01 9.35 3.12
CA PHE A 117 3.16 10.75 3.52
C PHE A 117 4.30 11.01 4.52
N GLY A 118 5.16 10.02 4.78
CA GLY A 118 6.34 10.19 5.65
C GLY A 118 6.02 10.20 7.16
N GLU A 119 4.78 9.87 7.55
CA GLU A 119 4.34 9.79 8.94
C GLU A 119 4.75 8.44 9.57
N TYR A 120 6.04 8.13 9.60
CA TYR A 120 6.55 6.80 9.95
C TYR A 120 6.17 6.31 11.34
N GLU A 121 6.11 7.20 12.35
CA GLU A 121 5.66 6.85 13.71
C GLU A 121 4.17 6.48 13.74
N THR A 122 3.34 7.24 13.03
CA THR A 122 1.91 6.94 12.86
C THR A 122 1.74 5.58 12.18
N ALA A 123 2.45 5.35 11.08
CA ALA A 123 2.42 4.10 10.33
C ALA A 123 2.81 2.91 11.21
N ALA A 124 3.89 3.05 11.97
CA ALA A 124 4.39 2.01 12.87
C ALA A 124 3.40 1.66 13.99
N ASN A 125 2.76 2.66 14.60
CA ASN A 125 1.71 2.45 15.60
C ASN A 125 0.50 1.70 15.02
N ILE A 126 0.10 2.03 13.78
CA ILE A 126 -1.00 1.35 13.08
C ILE A 126 -0.65 -0.12 12.81
N VAL A 127 0.55 -0.39 12.27
CA VAL A 127 1.01 -1.76 11.98
C VAL A 127 1.12 -2.59 13.25
N GLN A 128 1.62 -2.03 14.36
CA GLN A 128 1.66 -2.73 15.64
C GLN A 128 0.26 -3.13 16.12
N ARG A 129 -0.71 -2.20 16.10
CA ARG A 129 -2.11 -2.50 16.47
C ARG A 129 -2.72 -3.57 15.58
N ARG A 130 -2.43 -3.56 14.27
CA ARG A 130 -2.87 -4.59 13.33
C ARG A 130 -2.29 -5.96 13.71
N LYS A 131 -0.98 -6.05 13.92
CA LYS A 131 -0.30 -7.30 14.28
C LYS A 131 -0.75 -7.86 15.62
N GLU A 132 -0.95 -7.02 16.64
CA GLU A 132 -1.48 -7.44 17.94
C GLU A 132 -2.89 -8.02 17.82
N MET A 133 -3.75 -7.38 17.04
CA MET A 133 -5.09 -7.88 16.74
C MET A 133 -5.05 -9.20 15.96
N GLU A 134 -4.20 -9.32 14.94
CA GLU A 134 -4.08 -10.53 14.12
C GLU A 134 -3.50 -11.72 14.91
N LYS A 135 -2.61 -11.49 15.89
CA LYS A 135 -2.11 -12.53 16.81
C LYS A 135 -3.21 -13.19 17.64
N GLN A 136 -4.30 -12.49 17.91
CA GLN A 136 -5.43 -13.00 18.68
C GLN A 136 -6.38 -13.86 17.83
N MET A 137 -6.13 -13.99 16.52
CA MET A 137 -6.95 -14.77 15.61
C MET A 137 -6.52 -16.24 15.56
N SER A 138 -7.51 -17.14 15.52
CA SER A 138 -7.29 -18.57 15.30
C SER A 138 -6.92 -18.93 13.86
N ARG A 139 -7.24 -18.05 12.89
CA ARG A 139 -6.85 -18.17 11.49
C ARG A 139 -6.07 -16.94 11.06
N LYS A 140 -4.91 -17.13 10.44
CA LYS A 140 -4.17 -16.05 9.81
C LYS A 140 -5.00 -15.45 8.68
N ILE A 141 -5.14 -14.13 8.68
CA ILE A 141 -5.54 -13.39 7.48
C ILE A 141 -4.42 -13.64 6.46
N ILE A 142 -4.77 -13.90 5.20
CA ILE A 142 -3.78 -14.14 4.15
C ILE A 142 -2.92 -12.89 4.02
N GLU A 143 -1.67 -12.98 4.50
CA GLU A 143 -0.64 -11.98 4.29
C GLU A 143 -0.33 -11.95 2.78
N ASN A 144 -0.35 -10.76 2.19
CA ASN A 144 0.00 -10.57 0.80
C ASN A 144 1.37 -9.86 0.73
N GLY A 145 2.09 -10.04 -0.38
CA GLY A 145 3.42 -9.45 -0.55
C GLY A 145 3.45 -7.92 -0.45
N MET A 146 2.31 -7.23 -0.58
CA MET A 146 2.23 -5.78 -0.38
C MET A 146 2.25 -5.41 1.11
N THR A 147 1.54 -6.16 1.97
CA THR A 147 1.54 -5.95 3.42
C THR A 147 2.93 -6.09 3.99
N ASP A 148 3.62 -7.21 3.72
CA ASP A 148 4.97 -7.42 4.25
C ASP A 148 5.98 -6.41 3.69
N PHE A 149 5.80 -5.96 2.45
CA PHE A 149 6.65 -4.94 1.84
C PHE A 149 6.52 -3.58 2.52
N PHE A 150 5.30 -3.05 2.66
CA PHE A 150 5.11 -1.74 3.32
C PHE A 150 5.38 -1.80 4.82
N ASP A 151 5.02 -2.88 5.49
CA ASP A 151 5.43 -3.12 6.88
C ASP A 151 6.96 -3.08 7.02
N GLY A 152 7.68 -3.77 6.14
CA GLY A 152 9.14 -3.79 6.10
C GLY A 152 9.73 -2.40 5.95
N LEU A 153 9.23 -1.61 5.00
CA LEU A 153 9.66 -0.22 4.80
C LEU A 153 9.39 0.67 6.03
N ILE A 154 8.22 0.52 6.67
CA ILE A 154 7.89 1.23 7.91
C ILE A 154 8.87 0.85 9.03
N PHE A 155 9.17 -0.43 9.18
CA PHE A 155 10.12 -0.90 10.20
C PHE A 155 11.53 -0.41 9.94
N ILE A 156 12.01 -0.39 8.69
CA ILE A 156 13.33 0.17 8.37
C ILE A 156 13.38 1.67 8.67
N ALA A 157 12.35 2.43 8.28
CA ALA A 157 12.26 3.85 8.58
C ALA A 157 12.32 4.12 10.11
N MET A 158 11.61 3.32 10.91
CA MET A 158 11.66 3.40 12.36
C MET A 158 13.00 2.96 12.95
N ALA A 159 13.63 1.92 12.41
CA ALA A 159 14.96 1.47 12.82
C ALA A 159 16.00 2.58 12.62
N HIS A 160 15.95 3.28 11.48
CA HIS A 160 16.80 4.44 11.21
C HIS A 160 16.53 5.61 12.17
N LYS A 161 15.26 5.87 12.49
CA LYS A 161 14.86 7.00 13.34
C LYS A 161 15.18 6.78 14.81
N THR A 162 14.92 5.60 15.36
CA THR A 162 15.01 5.36 16.82
C THR A 162 16.23 4.54 17.23
N ASN A 163 16.91 3.90 16.29
CA ASN A 163 18.00 2.94 16.56
C ASN A 163 17.59 1.81 17.53
N ASP A 164 16.29 1.47 17.57
CA ASP A 164 15.74 0.41 18.41
C ASP A 164 15.80 -0.93 17.66
N ILE A 165 16.49 -1.90 18.24
CA ILE A 165 16.72 -3.22 17.66
C ILE A 165 15.43 -3.95 17.30
N LYS A 166 14.32 -3.67 18.00
CA LYS A 166 13.03 -4.31 17.72
C LYS A 166 12.58 -4.07 16.28
N TRP A 167 12.84 -2.86 15.75
CA TRP A 167 12.43 -2.49 14.40
C TRP A 167 13.31 -3.17 13.36
N SER A 168 14.61 -3.28 13.61
CA SER A 168 15.52 -4.04 12.75
C SER A 168 15.14 -5.51 12.67
N VAL A 169 14.73 -6.12 13.79
CA VAL A 169 14.25 -7.52 13.81
C VAL A 169 12.97 -7.67 12.98
N GLU A 170 12.01 -6.76 13.14
CA GLU A 170 10.75 -6.80 12.38
C GLU A 170 10.96 -6.54 10.87
N ALA A 171 11.87 -5.63 10.53
CA ALA A 171 12.28 -5.40 9.15
C ALA A 171 12.92 -6.64 8.52
N SER A 172 13.83 -7.32 9.26
CA SER A 172 14.45 -8.56 8.79
C SER A 172 13.42 -9.67 8.58
N ASN A 173 12.44 -9.80 9.48
CA ASN A 173 11.34 -10.76 9.31
C ASN A 173 10.52 -10.49 8.04
N ALA A 174 10.22 -9.22 7.75
CA ALA A 174 9.52 -8.83 6.52
C ALA A 174 10.34 -9.19 5.28
N ALA A 175 11.66 -8.92 5.29
CA ALA A 175 12.56 -9.29 4.20
C ALA A 175 12.63 -10.82 3.99
N SER A 176 12.72 -11.63 5.05
CA SER A 176 12.70 -13.10 4.93
C SER A 176 11.41 -13.63 4.31
N LYS A 177 10.25 -13.01 4.60
CA LYS A 177 8.99 -13.39 3.96
C LYS A 177 8.99 -13.05 2.47
N LEU A 178 9.48 -11.88 2.09
CA LEU A 178 9.60 -11.52 0.67
C LEU A 178 10.59 -12.42 -0.06
N GLU A 179 11.69 -12.82 0.58
CA GLU A 179 12.62 -13.82 0.04
C GLU A 179 11.93 -15.16 -0.21
N HIS A 180 11.09 -15.61 0.73
CA HIS A 180 10.27 -16.79 0.51
C HIS A 180 9.33 -16.61 -0.70
N TYR A 181 8.72 -15.44 -0.88
CA TYR A 181 7.88 -15.18 -2.06
C TYR A 181 8.66 -15.20 -3.38
N VAL A 182 9.88 -14.65 -3.39
CA VAL A 182 10.80 -14.75 -4.53
C VAL A 182 11.13 -16.21 -4.87
N GLN A 183 11.50 -17.01 -3.87
CA GLN A 183 11.82 -18.42 -4.06
C GLN A 183 10.63 -19.25 -4.59
N ASN A 184 9.40 -18.84 -4.27
CA ASN A 184 8.18 -19.46 -4.80
C ASN A 184 7.71 -18.87 -6.15
N GLY A 185 8.46 -17.94 -6.74
CA GLY A 185 8.13 -17.34 -8.03
C GLY A 185 6.91 -16.42 -8.00
N ILE A 186 6.60 -15.81 -6.86
CA ILE A 186 5.52 -14.82 -6.75
C ILE A 186 5.93 -13.56 -7.53
N ILE A 187 5.17 -13.24 -8.57
CA ILE A 187 5.44 -12.11 -9.45
C ILE A 187 5.42 -10.80 -8.66
N GLY A 188 6.45 -9.98 -8.88
CA GLY A 188 6.57 -8.68 -8.26
C GLY A 188 7.07 -8.71 -6.81
N SER A 189 7.61 -9.84 -6.33
CA SER A 189 8.30 -9.92 -5.04
C SER A 189 9.77 -9.52 -5.13
N ASP A 190 10.41 -9.67 -6.30
CA ASP A 190 11.85 -9.42 -6.48
C ASP A 190 12.21 -7.95 -6.22
N HIS A 191 11.48 -7.02 -6.84
CA HIS A 191 11.75 -5.59 -6.68
C HIS A 191 11.42 -5.09 -5.28
N LYS A 192 10.41 -5.68 -4.62
CA LYS A 192 10.08 -5.40 -3.22
C LYS A 192 11.23 -5.81 -2.29
N LEU A 193 11.77 -7.01 -2.49
CA LEU A 193 12.89 -7.52 -1.71
C LEU A 193 14.15 -6.66 -1.93
N LEU A 194 14.48 -6.34 -3.19
CA LEU A 194 15.63 -5.51 -3.52
C LEU A 194 15.54 -4.12 -2.87
N LEU A 195 14.35 -3.52 -2.84
CA LEU A 195 14.17 -2.22 -2.19
C LEU A 195 14.33 -2.30 -0.67
N LEU A 196 13.84 -3.37 -0.01
CA LEU A 196 14.12 -3.55 1.42
C LEU A 196 15.63 -3.72 1.67
N GLN A 197 16.29 -4.52 0.83
CA GLN A 197 17.74 -4.75 0.93
C GLN A 197 18.56 -3.48 0.74
N SER A 198 18.17 -2.59 -0.19
CA SER A 198 18.86 -1.31 -0.38
C SER A 198 18.65 -0.36 0.80
N GLU A 199 17.48 -0.38 1.44
CA GLU A 199 17.21 0.45 2.62
C GLU A 199 17.96 -0.03 3.88
N PHE A 200 18.41 -1.29 3.95
CA PHE A 200 19.29 -1.74 5.05
C PHE A 200 20.73 -1.21 4.94
N GLU A 201 21.15 -0.72 3.77
CA GLU A 201 22.50 -0.22 3.55
C GLU A 201 22.58 1.28 3.86
N LYS A 202 23.38 1.64 4.89
CA LYS A 202 23.50 3.04 5.33
C LYS A 202 24.37 3.88 4.39
N ASP A 203 25.57 3.41 4.05
CA ASP A 203 26.59 4.21 3.35
C ASP A 203 27.40 3.37 2.34
N SER A 204 26.70 2.55 1.54
CA SER A 204 27.33 1.62 0.60
C SER A 204 27.14 2.07 -0.84
N ALA A 205 28.21 2.02 -1.63
CA ALA A 205 28.15 2.23 -3.07
C ALA A 205 27.30 1.16 -3.79
N ASP A 206 27.09 -0.01 -3.18
CA ASP A 206 26.23 -1.05 -3.73
C ASP A 206 24.74 -0.75 -3.54
N ALA A 207 24.39 0.12 -2.58
CA ALA A 207 23.01 0.45 -2.27
C ALA A 207 22.30 1.09 -3.48
N ILE A 208 22.96 2.01 -4.17
CA ILE A 208 22.39 2.66 -5.36
C ILE A 208 22.14 1.67 -6.49
N ASN A 209 23.03 0.69 -6.71
CA ASN A 209 22.84 -0.35 -7.70
C ASN A 209 21.60 -1.21 -7.39
N LYS A 210 21.34 -1.48 -6.11
CA LYS A 210 20.13 -2.19 -5.65
C LYS A 210 18.87 -1.35 -5.83
N TYR A 211 18.92 -0.05 -5.52
CA TYR A 211 17.80 0.88 -5.81
C TYR A 211 17.48 0.91 -7.30
N GLU A 212 18.48 1.07 -8.17
CA GLU A 212 18.30 1.08 -9.62
C GLU A 212 17.70 -0.24 -10.13
N SER A 213 18.19 -1.37 -9.62
CA SER A 213 17.63 -2.69 -9.93
C SER A 213 16.16 -2.83 -9.49
N ALA A 214 15.82 -2.35 -8.29
CA ALA A 214 14.45 -2.36 -7.79
C ALA A 214 13.53 -1.48 -8.66
N ILE A 215 13.99 -0.29 -9.07
CA ILE A 215 13.24 0.63 -9.95
C ILE A 215 12.97 -0.02 -11.31
N ASP A 216 13.99 -0.63 -11.92
CA ASP A 216 13.85 -1.24 -13.25
C ASP A 216 12.95 -2.47 -13.24
N LEU A 217 13.04 -3.30 -12.19
CA LEU A 217 12.15 -4.46 -12.03
C LEU A 217 10.71 -4.04 -11.72
N ALA A 218 10.49 -3.04 -10.88
CA ALA A 218 9.15 -2.49 -10.63
C ALA A 218 8.52 -1.96 -11.92
N LYS A 219 9.32 -1.26 -12.75
CA LYS A 219 8.90 -0.80 -14.08
C LYS A 219 8.54 -1.95 -15.02
N LYS A 220 9.41 -2.97 -15.10
CA LYS A 220 9.20 -4.16 -15.96
C LYS A 220 7.94 -4.92 -15.58
N ASN A 221 7.62 -4.96 -14.29
CA ASN A 221 6.44 -5.63 -13.75
C ASN A 221 5.21 -4.71 -13.66
N GLU A 222 5.29 -3.48 -14.18
CA GLU A 222 4.21 -2.49 -14.24
C GLU A 222 3.67 -2.00 -12.89
N PHE A 223 4.46 -2.13 -11.81
CA PHE A 223 4.11 -1.61 -10.48
C PHE A 223 4.48 -0.12 -10.35
N VAL A 224 3.75 0.76 -11.04
CA VAL A 224 4.04 2.21 -11.12
C VAL A 224 4.22 2.89 -9.75
N HIS A 225 3.36 2.54 -8.79
CA HIS A 225 3.39 3.10 -7.44
C HIS A 225 4.60 2.63 -6.62
N GLU A 226 5.00 1.36 -6.74
CA GLU A 226 6.19 0.83 -6.08
C GLU A 226 7.47 1.33 -6.75
N GLN A 227 7.44 1.56 -8.07
CA GLN A 227 8.50 2.25 -8.80
C GLN A 227 8.65 3.70 -8.32
N ALA A 228 7.55 4.41 -8.06
CA ALA A 228 7.56 5.77 -7.52
C ALA A 228 8.20 5.80 -6.12
N VAL A 229 7.78 4.88 -5.25
CA VAL A 229 8.37 4.71 -3.91
C VAL A 229 9.86 4.39 -4.00
N ALA A 230 10.27 3.46 -4.87
CA ALA A 230 11.69 3.13 -5.04
C ALA A 230 12.52 4.33 -5.52
N CYS A 231 11.98 5.15 -6.43
CA CYS A 231 12.64 6.40 -6.86
C CYS A 231 12.77 7.41 -5.71
N GLU A 232 11.72 7.61 -4.92
CA GLU A 232 11.75 8.52 -3.76
C GLU A 232 12.78 8.06 -2.72
N ARG A 233 12.83 6.75 -2.48
CA ARG A 233 13.75 6.14 -1.52
C ARG A 233 15.21 6.24 -1.96
N ALA A 234 15.47 6.02 -3.24
CA ALA A 234 16.77 6.27 -3.85
C ALA A 234 17.17 7.75 -3.76
N ALA A 235 16.25 8.68 -4.02
CA ALA A 235 16.50 10.11 -3.93
C ALA A 235 16.89 10.53 -2.51
N ASP A 236 16.14 10.09 -1.51
CA ASP A 236 16.43 10.34 -0.10
C ASP A 236 17.78 9.72 0.34
N PHE A 237 18.13 8.54 -0.18
CA PHE A 237 19.45 7.94 0.06
C PHE A 237 20.58 8.79 -0.54
N LEU A 238 20.45 9.21 -1.81
CA LEU A 238 21.44 10.04 -2.49
C LEU A 238 21.61 11.40 -1.82
N LEU A 239 20.49 12.04 -1.43
CA LEU A 239 20.49 13.31 -0.74
C LEU A 239 21.23 13.24 0.60
N ARG A 240 20.98 12.19 1.40
CA ARG A 240 21.69 11.97 2.67
C ARG A 240 23.20 11.80 2.48
N ASN A 241 23.61 11.30 1.32
CA ASN A 241 25.01 11.14 0.93
C ASN A 241 25.61 12.36 0.19
N GLY A 242 24.85 13.46 0.06
CA GLY A 242 25.31 14.68 -0.62
C GLY A 242 25.42 14.56 -2.14
N ASP A 243 24.70 13.61 -2.76
CA ASP A 243 24.75 13.36 -4.20
C ASP A 243 23.63 14.11 -4.95
N GLU A 244 24.01 14.98 -5.89
CA GLU A 244 23.12 15.82 -6.69
C GLU A 244 22.16 15.02 -7.59
N ARG A 245 22.46 13.74 -7.88
CA ARG A 245 21.55 12.85 -8.61
C ARG A 245 20.22 12.67 -7.89
N ALA A 246 20.12 12.99 -6.60
CA ALA A 246 18.87 12.99 -5.85
C ALA A 246 17.74 13.77 -6.56
N ALA A 247 18.03 14.93 -7.14
CA ALA A 247 17.04 15.76 -7.84
C ALA A 247 16.40 15.03 -9.03
N HIS A 248 17.19 14.25 -9.78
CA HIS A 248 16.70 13.43 -10.89
C HIS A 248 15.73 12.34 -10.42
N TYR A 249 16.07 11.65 -9.32
CA TYR A 249 15.23 10.60 -8.75
C TYR A 249 13.93 11.15 -8.15
N TYR A 250 13.97 12.31 -7.49
CA TYR A 250 12.74 13.00 -7.06
C TYR A 250 11.84 13.37 -8.24
N GLY A 251 12.42 13.89 -9.33
CA GLY A 251 11.67 14.21 -10.54
C GLY A 251 10.99 12.97 -11.15
N LYS A 252 11.68 11.82 -11.16
CA LYS A 252 11.09 10.53 -11.57
C LYS A 252 9.95 10.10 -10.64
N ALA A 253 10.17 10.11 -9.33
CA ALA A 253 9.16 9.73 -8.34
C ALA A 253 7.90 10.58 -8.49
N HIS A 254 8.06 11.90 -8.61
CA HIS A 254 6.98 12.84 -8.86
C HIS A 254 6.15 12.46 -10.10
N ASN A 255 6.80 12.26 -11.25
CA ASN A 255 6.11 11.90 -12.48
C ASN A 255 5.39 10.55 -12.38
N LEU A 256 5.97 9.57 -11.69
CA LEU A 256 5.35 8.26 -11.47
C LEU A 256 4.13 8.35 -10.54
N TYR A 257 4.17 9.19 -9.49
CA TYR A 257 2.99 9.47 -8.66
C TYR A 257 1.87 10.12 -9.47
N LEU A 258 2.20 11.08 -10.36
CA LEU A 258 1.21 11.65 -11.28
C LEU A 258 0.63 10.60 -12.24
N GLN A 259 1.49 9.75 -12.82
CA GLN A 259 1.05 8.66 -13.71
C GLN A 259 0.10 7.68 -12.99
N TRP A 260 0.38 7.37 -11.71
CA TRP A 260 -0.51 6.52 -10.90
C TRP A 260 -1.84 7.21 -10.55
N GLY A 261 -1.86 8.55 -10.54
CA GLY A 261 -3.01 9.39 -10.15
C GLY A 261 -2.96 9.86 -8.70
N ALA A 262 -1.80 9.74 -8.03
CA ALA A 262 -1.59 10.14 -6.64
C ALA A 262 -1.15 11.61 -6.54
N GLN A 263 -1.98 12.54 -7.02
CA GLN A 263 -1.67 13.97 -7.12
C GLN A 263 -1.23 14.57 -5.78
N ARG A 264 -1.95 14.29 -4.67
CA ARG A 264 -1.58 14.85 -3.36
C ARG A 264 -0.22 14.37 -2.89
N LYS A 265 0.15 13.12 -3.20
CA LYS A 265 1.50 12.61 -2.90
C LYS A 265 2.56 13.30 -3.78
N ALA A 266 2.29 13.50 -5.07
CA ALA A 266 3.19 14.24 -5.95
C ALA A 266 3.43 15.68 -5.44
N ASP A 267 2.37 16.39 -5.06
CA ASP A 267 2.44 17.76 -4.51
C ASP A 267 3.15 17.79 -3.16
N HIS A 268 2.89 16.79 -2.30
CA HIS A 268 3.56 16.63 -1.02
C HIS A 268 5.06 16.42 -1.21
N LEU A 269 5.45 15.57 -2.17
CA LEU A 269 6.84 15.28 -2.45
C LEU A 269 7.62 16.57 -2.75
N ILE A 270 7.12 17.39 -3.68
CA ILE A 270 7.77 18.67 -4.03
C ILE A 270 7.96 19.56 -2.81
N LYS A 271 6.95 19.68 -1.94
CA LYS A 271 7.01 20.51 -0.73
C LYS A 271 7.96 19.97 0.33
N SER A 272 8.23 18.67 0.32
CA SER A 272 9.10 17.98 1.28
C SER A 272 10.56 17.91 0.86
N ILE A 273 10.87 18.23 -0.41
CA ILE A 273 12.24 18.24 -0.92
C ILE A 273 13.00 19.43 -0.29
N PRO A 274 14.18 19.23 0.33
CA PRO A 274 14.89 20.27 1.08
C PRO A 274 15.82 21.14 0.20
N PHE A 275 15.44 21.41 -1.06
CA PHE A 275 16.20 22.25 -2.00
C PHE A 275 15.53 23.60 -2.26
#